data_AF-A0A0F2PJT3-F1
#
_entry.id   AF-A0A0F2PJT3-F1
#
_cell.length_a   1.000
_cell.length_b   1.000
_cell.length_c   1.000
_cell.angle_alpha   90.00
_cell.angle_beta   90.00
_cell.angle_gamma   90.00
#
_symmetry.space_group_name_H-M   'P 1'
#
loop_
_entity.id
_entity.type
_entity.pdbx_description
1 polymer ?
#
loop_
_entity_poly.entity_id
_entity_poly.type
_entity_poly.pdbx_seq_one_letter_code
_entity_poly.pdbx_strand_id
1 'polypeptide(L)' 'MFGFTEIARYARQWRASRKRAAMVSMFDSLPLELQKDIGWPAAGEPASTGRTQGAAHAHPML' A
#
# COMPACT_ATOMS: atom_id res chain seq x y z
N MET A 1 6.94 -33.05 -7.50
CA MET A 1 5.92 -31.97 -7.55
C MET A 1 6.48 -30.75 -6.82
N PHE A 2 7.12 -29.82 -7.53
CA PHE A 2 7.80 -28.65 -6.92
C PHE A 2 7.08 -27.31 -7.17
N GLY A 3 6.06 -27.28 -8.05
CA GLY A 3 5.35 -26.04 -8.40
C GLY A 3 4.31 -25.59 -7.38
N PHE A 4 3.61 -26.53 -6.72
CA PHE A 4 2.52 -26.19 -5.80
C PHE A 4 3.00 -25.49 -4.52
N THR A 5 4.20 -25.82 -4.04
CA THR A 5 4.81 -25.19 -2.86
C THR A 5 5.24 -23.75 -3.12
N GLU A 6 5.78 -23.47 -4.31
CA GLU A 6 6.18 -22.12 -4.72
C GLU A 6 4.95 -21.21 -4.94
N ILE A 7 3.90 -21.75 -5.57
CA ILE A 7 2.62 -21.05 -5.73
C ILE A 7 2.00 -20.74 -4.36
N ALA A 8 2.00 -21.72 -3.45
CA ALA A 8 1.49 -21.51 -2.09
C ALA A 8 2.31 -20.46 -1.32
N ARG A 9 3.64 -20.46 -1.48
CA ARG A 9 4.51 -19.44 -0.87
C ARG A 9 4.21 -18.05 -1.42
N TYR A 10 4.07 -17.92 -2.73
CA TYR A 10 3.75 -16.65 -3.37
C TYR A 10 2.36 -16.14 -2.95
N ALA A 11 1.35 -17.01 -2.92
CA ALA A 11 0.00 -16.65 -2.47
C ALA A 11 -0.03 -16.16 -1.01
N ARG A 12 0.76 -16.80 -0.12
CA ARG A 12 0.91 -16.37 1.28
C ARG A 12 1.59 -15.01 1.37
N GLN A 13 2.68 -14.80 0.64
CA GLN A 13 3.39 -13.53 0.60
C GLN A 13 2.49 -12.43 0.06
N TRP A 14 1.76 -12.68 -1.02
CA TRP A 14 0.78 -11.74 -1.59
C TRP A 14 -0.33 -11.39 -0.60
N ARG A 15 -0.90 -12.38 0.10
CA ARG A 15 -1.93 -12.14 1.13
C ARG A 15 -1.39 -11.30 2.29
N ALA A 16 -0.17 -11.58 2.74
CA ALA A 16 0.49 -10.79 3.80
C ALA A 16 0.71 -9.34 3.36
N SER A 17 1.24 -9.14 2.15
CA SER A 17 1.44 -7.80 1.56
C SER A 17 0.11 -7.05 1.41
N ARG A 18 -0.95 -7.73 0.95
CA ARG A 18 -2.27 -7.12 0.80
C ARG A 18 -2.90 -6.75 2.15
N LYS A 19 -2.72 -7.59 3.17
CA LYS A 19 -3.16 -7.27 4.54
C LYS A 19 -2.41 -6.05 5.08
N ARG A 20 -1.10 -5.95 4.85
CA ARG A 20 -0.31 -4.77 5.23
C ARG A 20 -0.79 -3.51 4.51
N ALA A 21 -0.98 -3.58 3.19
CA ALA A 21 -1.48 -2.44 2.41
C ALA A 21 -2.89 -1.98 2.85
N ALA A 22 -3.78 -2.92 3.19
CA ALA A 22 -5.11 -2.59 3.71
C ALA A 22 -5.03 -1.89 5.08
N MET A 23 -4.15 -2.34 5.98
CA MET A 23 -3.93 -1.67 7.27
C MET A 23 -3.36 -0.27 7.10
N VAL A 24 -2.34 -0.09 6.25
CA VAL A 24 -1.79 1.24 5.92
C VAL A 24 -2.89 2.16 5.40
N SER A 25 -3.69 1.70 4.43
CA SER A 25 -4.80 2.49 3.90
C SER A 25 -5.87 2.82 4.94
N MET A 26 -6.05 1.98 5.96
CA MET A 26 -6.99 2.24 7.06
C MET A 26 -6.44 3.36 7.96
N PHE A 27 -5.16 3.31 8.32
CA PHE A 27 -4.52 4.37 9.10
C PHE A 27 -4.47 5.70 8.35
N ASP A 28 -4.17 5.68 7.05
CA ASP A 28 -4.18 6.86 6.19
C ASP A 28 -5.58 7.48 6.03
N SER A 29 -6.64 6.68 6.24
CA SER A 29 -8.03 7.16 6.20
C SER A 29 -8.51 7.76 7.52
N LEU A 30 -7.74 7.64 8.61
CA LEU A 30 -8.09 8.25 9.89
C LEU A 30 -7.99 9.78 9.81
N PRO A 31 -8.80 10.53 10.57
CA PRO A 31 -8.59 11.96 10.79
C PRO A 31 -7.16 12.27 11.25
N LEU A 32 -6.61 13.42 10.81
CA LEU A 32 -5.25 13.85 11.11
C LEU A 32 -4.94 13.93 12.61
N GLU A 33 -5.94 14.25 13.43
CA GLU A 33 -5.84 14.26 14.90
C GLU A 33 -5.51 12.86 15.42
N LEU A 34 -6.28 11.85 15.00
CA LEU A 34 -6.06 10.46 15.38
C LEU A 34 -4.76 9.90 14.82
N GLN A 35 -4.33 10.32 13.62
CA GLN A 35 -3.03 9.93 13.07
C GLN A 35 -1.88 10.43 13.96
N LYS A 36 -1.95 11.66 14.46
CA LYS A 36 -0.95 12.21 15.39
C LYS A 36 -0.96 11.47 16.72
N ASP A 37 -2.14 11.18 17.27
CA ASP A 37 -2.29 10.49 18.56
C ASP A 37 -1.63 9.11 18.56
N ILE A 38 -1.68 8.39 17.44
CA ILE A 38 -1.06 7.07 17.28
C ILE A 38 0.38 7.13 16.73
N GLY A 39 0.92 8.34 16.48
CA GLY A 39 2.25 8.52 15.90
C GLY A 39 2.38 8.02 14.46
N TRP A 40 1.31 8.10 13.67
CA TRP A 40 1.27 7.73 12.26
C TRP A 40 1.47 8.96 11.35
N PRO A 41 2.27 8.86 10.26
CA PRO A 41 3.18 7.76 9.95
C PRO A 41 4.40 7.74 10.87
N ALA A 42 4.95 6.55 11.10
CA ALA A 42 6.16 6.39 11.91
C ALA A 42 7.34 7.15 11.25
N ALA A 43 8.16 7.82 12.06
CA ALA A 43 9.31 8.58 11.58
C ALA A 43 10.25 7.69 10.72
N GLY A 44 10.29 7.95 9.42
CA GLY A 44 11.10 7.19 8.45
C GLY A 44 10.30 6.39 7.43
N GLU A 45 8.99 6.20 7.61
CA GLU A 45 8.12 5.72 6.54
C GLU A 45 7.79 6.91 5.62
N PRO A 46 7.97 6.79 4.28
CA PRO A 46 7.47 7.80 3.37
C PRO A 46 5.97 7.85 3.57
N ALA A 47 5.45 8.98 4.08
CA ALA A 47 4.02 9.25 4.09
C ALA A 47 3.49 8.88 2.70
N SER A 48 2.55 7.95 2.65
CA SER A 48 1.98 7.39 1.42
C SER A 48 1.24 8.48 0.65
N THR A 49 2.01 9.39 0.06
CA THR A 49 1.57 10.53 -0.74
C THR A 49 1.32 10.01 -2.16
N GLY A 50 0.51 8.96 -2.23
CA GLY A 50 0.43 8.05 -3.36
C GLY A 50 -0.99 7.61 -3.67
N ARG A 51 -1.97 8.48 -3.45
CA ARG A 51 -3.22 8.42 -4.20
C ARG A 51 -3.53 9.83 -4.69
N THR A 52 -3.66 9.94 -6.01
CA THR A 52 -4.02 11.13 -6.80
C THR A 52 -2.89 11.99 -7.38
N GLN A 53 -1.97 11.37 -8.14
CA GLN A 53 -1.65 11.89 -9.48
C GLN A 53 -2.11 10.77 -10.43
N GLY A 54 -3.36 10.79 -10.90
CA GLY A 54 -3.76 11.76 -11.89
C GLY A 54 -3.29 11.24 -13.23
N ALA A 55 -4.14 10.49 -13.92
CA ALA A 55 -3.97 10.01 -15.27
C ALA A 55 -3.80 11.18 -16.25
N ALA A 56 -2.59 11.75 -16.31
CA ALA A 56 -2.21 12.80 -17.24
C ALA A 56 -0.78 12.51 -17.69
N HIS A 57 -0.66 11.73 -18.77
CA HIS A 57 0.41 11.79 -19.78
C HIS A 57 0.52 10.45 -20.54
N ALA A 58 -0.42 10.20 -21.46
CA ALA A 58 -0.18 9.32 -22.61
C ALA A 58 -1.19 9.57 -23.73
N HIS A 59 -1.24 10.81 -24.22
CA HIS A 59 -1.67 11.09 -25.60
C HIS A 59 -0.53 11.82 -26.30
N PRO A 60 0.35 11.13 -27.04
CA PRO A 60 1.02 11.76 -28.17
C PRO A 60 0.03 11.74 -29.34
N MET A 61 -0.58 12.89 -29.61
CA MET A 61 -1.02 13.24 -30.96
C MET A 61 0.25 13.39 -31.80
N LEU A 62 0.45 12.51 -32.77
CA LEU A 62 1.13 12.76 -34.05
C LEU A 62 0.59 11.76 -35.07
#